data_AF-Q9UZS7-F1
#
_entry.id   AF-Q9UZS7-F1
#
_cell.length_a   1.000
_cell.length_b   1.000
_cell.length_c   1.000
_cell.angle_alpha   90.00
_cell.angle_beta   90.00
_cell.angle_gamma   90.00
#
_symmetry.space_group_name_H-M   'P 1'
#
loop_
_entity.id
_entity.type
_entity.pdbx_description
1 polymer ?
#
loop_
_entity_poly.entity_id
_entity_poly.type
_entity_poly.pdbx_seq_one_letter_code
_entity_poly.pdbx_strand_id
1 'polypeptide(L)'
;MKEKKIKLLNLSSHKLAWWVLMRRVKVLALISSILIMVATIISWVITQDVNITLALLTLASTIATVIMAVTIYELDIAIKELNFETVSTIYEMIDDTLKKQIQEIKSWRSQGISIEDFLEDQRKRKIVKEASKTLNRIGYFVYREFIGEWFIQEQYAGLILDSYLAMLPYLKAFRDSSECKKRSLNEKEVDICKKSPWFIRRFYLLLVVISYHYFCKNFPAQCKAIFNSYKLEPKNPVPEQWLENDVKRWLKRRGYL
;
A
#
# COMPACT_ATOMS: atom_id res chain seq x y z
N MET A 1 6.01 20.70 -15.11
CA MET A 1 6.94 19.56 -15.03
C MET A 1 7.96 19.65 -13.87
N LYS A 2 8.19 20.85 -13.28
CA LYS A 2 9.11 21.03 -12.14
C LYS A 2 8.57 20.54 -10.78
N GLU A 3 7.27 20.68 -10.50
CA GLU A 3 6.68 20.27 -9.21
C GLU A 3 6.67 18.75 -8.95
N LYS A 4 6.51 17.92 -9.99
CA LYS A 4 6.58 16.45 -9.85
C LYS A 4 7.97 15.94 -9.46
N LYS A 5 9.03 16.67 -9.83
CA LYS A 5 10.42 16.34 -9.46
C LYS A 5 10.69 16.64 -7.99
N ILE A 6 10.11 17.72 -7.46
CA ILE A 6 10.25 18.16 -6.06
C ILE A 6 9.54 17.18 -5.10
N LYS A 7 8.33 16.70 -5.43
CA LYS A 7 7.62 15.70 -4.59
C LYS A 7 8.30 14.31 -4.57
N LEU A 8 8.94 13.89 -5.65
CA LEU A 8 9.69 12.62 -5.69
C LEU A 8 11.05 12.72 -4.99
N LEU A 9 11.70 13.88 -5.04
CA LEU A 9 12.94 14.17 -4.30
C LEU A 9 12.71 14.17 -2.78
N ASN A 10 11.57 14.69 -2.31
CA ASN A 10 11.19 14.61 -0.89
C ASN A 10 10.97 13.16 -0.43
N LEU A 11 10.30 12.32 -1.21
CA LEU A 11 10.12 10.90 -0.84
C LEU A 11 11.42 10.08 -0.86
N SER A 12 12.40 10.43 -1.71
CA SER A 12 13.74 9.81 -1.68
C SER A 12 14.61 10.34 -0.55
N SER A 13 14.54 11.64 -0.23
CA SER A 13 15.25 12.23 0.91
C SER A 13 14.73 11.69 2.23
N HIS A 14 13.42 11.39 2.34
CA HIS A 14 12.83 10.74 3.52
C HIS A 14 13.24 9.28 3.67
N LYS A 15 13.34 8.48 2.60
CA LYS A 15 13.92 7.13 2.68
C LYS A 15 15.38 7.16 3.12
N LEU A 16 16.16 8.11 2.60
CA LEU A 16 17.56 8.28 2.98
C LEU A 16 17.65 8.72 4.45
N ALA A 17 16.84 9.69 4.86
CA ALA A 17 16.76 10.16 6.23
C ALA A 17 16.32 9.05 7.20
N TRP A 18 15.36 8.21 6.83
CA TRP A 18 14.86 7.10 7.65
C TRP A 18 15.87 5.95 7.75
N TRP A 19 16.54 5.59 6.65
CA TRP A 19 17.65 4.64 6.67
C TRP A 19 18.82 5.17 7.50
N VAL A 20 19.14 6.46 7.36
CA VAL A 20 20.18 7.13 8.14
C VAL A 20 19.77 7.19 9.61
N LEU A 21 18.51 7.46 9.94
CA LEU A 21 18.00 7.52 11.32
C LEU A 21 18.03 6.13 11.98
N MET A 22 17.49 5.10 11.33
CA MET A 22 17.51 3.74 11.87
C MET A 22 18.95 3.19 11.99
N ARG A 23 19.82 3.53 11.04
CA ARG A 23 21.25 3.19 11.11
C ARG A 23 21.92 3.95 12.26
N ARG A 24 21.58 5.22 12.49
CA ARG A 24 22.06 6.02 13.62
C ARG A 24 21.58 5.46 14.95
N VAL A 25 20.32 5.03 15.09
CA VAL A 25 19.81 4.42 16.34
C VAL A 25 20.50 3.09 16.62
N LYS A 26 20.66 2.22 15.61
CA LYS A 26 21.41 0.96 15.77
C LYS A 26 22.88 1.20 16.13
N VAL A 27 23.51 2.19 15.49
CA VAL A 27 24.90 2.57 15.77
C VAL A 27 25.03 3.21 17.16
N LEU A 28 24.09 4.07 17.58
CA LEU A 28 24.05 4.66 18.92
C LEU A 28 23.84 3.59 19.99
N ALA A 29 22.95 2.62 19.76
CA ALA A 29 22.74 1.49 20.67
C ALA A 29 23.99 0.61 20.78
N LEU A 30 24.66 0.34 19.65
CA LEU A 30 25.91 -0.42 19.62
C LEU A 30 27.05 0.33 20.33
N ILE A 31 27.24 1.61 20.03
CA ILE A 31 28.25 2.47 20.67
C ILE A 31 27.98 2.59 22.17
N SER A 32 26.71 2.76 22.57
CA SER A 32 26.33 2.82 23.99
C SER A 32 26.60 1.50 24.69
N SER A 33 26.29 0.36 24.05
CA SER A 33 26.61 -0.96 24.60
C SER A 33 28.12 -1.16 24.78
N ILE A 34 28.94 -0.69 23.82
CA ILE A 34 30.39 -0.77 23.89
C ILE A 34 30.92 0.17 24.99
N LEU A 35 30.42 1.39 25.09
CA LEU A 35 30.81 2.35 26.12
C LEU A 35 30.45 1.87 27.52
N ILE A 36 29.25 1.29 27.71
CA ILE A 36 28.85 0.69 28.98
C ILE A 36 29.78 -0.47 29.33
N MET A 37 30.08 -1.35 28.37
CA MET A 37 31.01 -2.48 28.59
C MET A 37 32.42 -1.98 28.99
N VAL A 38 32.96 -0.99 28.28
CA VAL A 38 34.29 -0.42 28.57
C VAL A 38 34.30 0.30 29.93
N ALA A 39 33.29 1.11 30.24
CA ALA A 39 33.17 1.79 31.52
C ALA A 39 33.05 0.80 32.70
N THR A 40 32.40 -0.34 32.46
CA THR A 40 32.27 -1.42 33.44
C THR A 40 33.61 -2.12 33.69
N ILE A 41 34.34 -2.45 32.62
CA ILE A 41 35.68 -3.07 32.72
C ILE A 41 36.65 -2.12 33.42
N ILE A 42 36.66 -0.83 33.04
CA ILE A 42 37.53 0.18 33.65
C ILE A 42 37.17 0.39 35.13
N SER A 43 35.87 0.51 35.46
CA SER A 43 35.43 0.67 36.84
C SER A 43 35.83 -0.54 37.69
N TRP A 44 35.65 -1.76 37.18
CA TRP A 44 36.07 -2.99 37.86
C TRP A 44 37.58 -3.03 38.12
N VAL A 45 38.38 -2.63 37.14
CA VAL A 45 39.86 -2.58 37.27
C VAL A 45 40.30 -1.56 38.31
N ILE A 46 39.59 -0.44 38.44
CA ILE A 46 39.95 0.66 39.35
C ILE A 46 39.44 0.41 40.78
N THR A 47 38.18 0.02 40.94
CA THR A 47 37.55 -0.05 42.27
C THR A 47 37.71 -1.42 42.92
N GLN A 48 37.79 -2.51 42.13
CA GLN A 48 37.72 -3.90 42.61
C GLN A 48 36.52 -4.18 43.56
N ASP A 49 35.52 -3.31 43.55
CA ASP A 49 34.34 -3.37 44.41
C ASP A 49 33.12 -3.70 43.54
N VAL A 50 32.54 -4.87 43.85
CA VAL A 50 31.36 -5.42 43.18
C VAL A 50 30.14 -4.49 43.35
N ASN A 51 29.97 -3.87 44.52
CA ASN A 51 28.80 -3.04 44.81
C ASN A 51 28.84 -1.71 44.05
N ILE A 52 30.02 -1.08 43.97
CA ILE A 52 30.19 0.18 43.22
C ILE A 52 30.03 -0.06 41.71
N THR A 53 30.58 -1.18 41.21
CA THR A 53 30.47 -1.55 39.79
C THR A 53 29.02 -1.87 39.41
N LEU A 54 28.27 -2.59 40.27
CA LEU A 54 26.85 -2.87 40.09
C LEU A 54 25.99 -1.60 40.12
N ALA A 55 26.28 -0.66 41.01
CA ALA A 55 25.56 0.61 41.09
C ALA A 55 25.72 1.44 39.81
N LEU A 56 26.94 1.52 39.27
CA LEU A 56 27.24 2.21 38.00
C LEU A 56 26.55 1.54 36.81
N LEU A 57 26.60 0.21 36.73
CA LEU A 57 25.91 -0.57 35.70
C LEU A 57 24.40 -0.35 35.73
N THR A 58 23.80 -0.40 36.92
CA THR A 58 22.35 -0.23 37.11
C THR A 58 21.91 1.17 36.71
N LEU A 59 22.70 2.19 37.05
CA LEU A 59 22.42 3.57 36.66
C LEU A 59 22.55 3.76 35.14
N ALA A 60 23.60 3.21 34.52
CA ALA A 60 23.79 3.26 33.07
C ALA A 60 22.69 2.50 32.31
N SER A 61 22.28 1.31 32.78
CA SER A 61 21.20 0.54 32.15
C SER A 61 19.87 1.27 32.27
N THR A 62 19.58 1.88 33.42
CA THR A 62 18.35 2.66 33.64
C THR A 62 18.28 3.85 32.67
N ILE A 63 19.37 4.60 32.52
CA ILE A 63 19.45 5.72 31.56
C ILE A 63 19.25 5.22 30.12
N ALA A 64 19.90 4.11 29.74
CA ALA A 64 19.76 3.54 28.40
C ALA A 64 18.32 3.08 28.11
N THR A 65 17.64 2.47 29.08
CA THR A 65 16.23 2.09 28.96
C THR A 65 15.33 3.30 28.80
N VAL A 66 15.55 4.37 29.57
CA VAL A 66 14.79 5.62 29.44
C VAL A 66 14.99 6.24 28.05
N ILE A 67 16.22 6.33 27.56
CA ILE A 67 16.51 6.85 26.21
C ILE A 67 15.84 5.99 25.14
N MET A 68 15.90 4.67 25.26
CA MET A 68 15.24 3.76 24.32
C MET A 68 13.72 3.93 24.35
N ALA A 69 13.12 4.06 25.55
CA ALA A 69 11.69 4.30 25.70
C ALA A 69 11.26 5.63 25.07
N VAL A 70 12.01 6.71 25.31
CA VAL A 70 11.78 8.02 24.66
C VAL A 70 11.90 7.90 23.14
N THR A 71 12.94 7.24 22.64
CA THR A 71 13.16 7.03 21.20
C THR A 71 12.01 6.23 20.55
N ILE A 72 11.53 5.18 21.23
CA ILE A 72 10.37 4.40 20.77
C ILE A 72 9.11 5.26 20.75
N TYR A 73 8.92 6.10 21.76
CA TYR A 73 7.77 7.00 21.84
C TYR A 73 7.80 8.08 20.74
N GLU A 74 8.95 8.69 20.49
CA GLU A 74 9.14 9.61 19.35
C GLU A 74 8.88 8.92 18.01
N LEU A 75 9.30 7.67 17.87
CA LEU A 75 9.05 6.88 16.66
C LEU A 75 7.56 6.55 16.50
N ASP A 76 6.84 6.25 17.59
CA ASP A 76 5.39 6.05 17.58
C ASP A 76 4.64 7.33 17.18
N ILE A 77 5.04 8.49 17.72
CA ILE A 77 4.50 9.79 17.32
C ILE A 77 4.74 10.03 15.82
N ALA A 78 5.96 9.81 15.33
CA ALA A 78 6.28 10.01 13.92
C ALA A 78 5.48 9.06 13.00
N ILE A 79 5.24 7.81 13.43
CA ILE A 79 4.37 6.87 12.70
C ILE A 79 2.92 7.37 12.68
N LYS A 80 2.40 7.86 13.82
CA LYS A 80 1.04 8.40 13.90
C LYS A 80 0.87 9.64 13.02
N GLU A 81 1.86 10.54 13.01
CA GLU A 81 1.88 11.71 12.14
C GLU A 81 1.88 11.30 10.66
N LEU A 82 2.74 10.35 10.28
CA LEU A 82 2.79 9.82 8.92
C LEU A 82 1.47 9.14 8.50
N ASN A 83 0.84 8.41 9.42
CA ASN A 83 -0.47 7.82 9.19
C ASN A 83 -1.53 8.91 8.97
N PHE A 84 -1.53 9.97 9.79
CA PHE A 84 -2.45 11.10 9.64
C PHE A 84 -2.26 11.83 8.30
N GLU A 85 -1.02 12.13 7.91
CA GLU A 85 -0.71 12.72 6.60
C GLU A 85 -1.17 11.81 5.45
N THR A 86 -0.97 10.49 5.58
CA THR A 86 -1.37 9.51 4.58
C THR A 86 -2.90 9.41 4.48
N VAL A 87 -3.61 9.43 5.61
CA VAL A 87 -5.07 9.48 5.69
C VAL A 87 -5.58 10.73 4.98
N SER A 88 -5.05 11.91 5.31
CA SER A 88 -5.41 13.18 4.66
C SER A 88 -5.17 13.12 3.14
N THR A 89 -4.00 12.61 2.74
CA THR A 89 -3.64 12.40 1.33
C THR A 89 -4.62 11.46 0.63
N ILE A 90 -5.11 10.42 1.30
CA ILE A 90 -6.09 9.49 0.73
C ILE A 90 -7.45 10.17 0.58
N TYR A 91 -7.89 10.99 1.55
CA TYR A 91 -9.10 11.81 1.41
C TYR A 91 -9.00 12.75 0.19
N GLU A 92 -7.85 13.41 0.00
CA GLU A 92 -7.60 14.25 -1.19
C GLU A 92 -7.53 13.44 -2.48
N MET A 93 -7.10 12.18 -2.45
CA MET A 93 -7.06 11.31 -3.63
C MET A 93 -8.43 10.74 -3.98
N ILE A 94 -9.28 10.51 -2.98
CA ILE A 94 -10.70 10.12 -3.14
C ILE A 94 -11.56 11.40 -3.07
N ASP A 95 -11.14 12.41 -3.83
CA ASP A 95 -11.85 13.66 -3.98
C ASP A 95 -13.04 13.54 -4.94
N ASP A 96 -13.70 14.67 -5.14
CA ASP A 96 -14.78 14.79 -6.11
C ASP A 96 -14.32 14.52 -7.55
N THR A 97 -13.03 14.73 -7.85
CA THR A 97 -12.48 14.40 -9.18
C THR A 97 -12.53 12.89 -9.41
N LEU A 98 -11.98 12.08 -8.50
CA LEU A 98 -12.02 10.62 -8.64
C LEU A 98 -13.47 10.12 -8.65
N LYS A 99 -14.33 10.64 -7.79
CA LYS A 99 -15.74 10.26 -7.74
C LYS A 99 -16.46 10.57 -9.06
N LYS A 100 -16.25 11.77 -9.63
CA LYS A 100 -16.80 12.15 -10.94
C LYS A 100 -16.28 11.25 -12.06
N GLN A 101 -14.98 10.95 -12.06
CA GLN A 101 -14.38 10.02 -13.02
C GLN A 101 -15.04 8.63 -12.94
N ILE A 102 -15.23 8.10 -11.72
CA ILE A 102 -15.91 6.82 -11.51
C ILE A 102 -17.37 6.88 -11.99
N GLN A 103 -18.10 7.96 -11.69
CA GLN A 103 -19.48 8.15 -12.16
C GLN A 103 -19.56 8.21 -13.69
N GLU A 104 -18.63 8.89 -14.36
CA GLU A 104 -18.54 8.96 -15.82
C GLU A 104 -18.26 7.57 -16.41
N ILE A 105 -17.35 6.79 -15.81
CA ILE A 105 -17.07 5.42 -16.25
C ILE A 105 -18.30 4.51 -16.06
N LYS A 106 -19.05 4.69 -14.97
CA LYS A 106 -20.28 3.94 -14.74
C LYS A 106 -21.35 4.27 -15.77
N SER A 107 -21.51 5.55 -16.13
CA SER A 107 -22.50 5.95 -17.13
C SER A 107 -22.19 5.31 -18.48
N TRP A 108 -20.92 5.27 -18.90
CA TRP A 108 -20.49 4.56 -20.11
C TRP A 108 -20.85 3.08 -20.10
N ARG A 109 -20.66 2.42 -18.95
CA ARG A 109 -21.02 1.02 -18.81
C ARG A 109 -22.53 0.79 -18.89
N SER A 110 -23.34 1.66 -18.27
CA SER A 110 -24.80 1.59 -18.39
C SER A 110 -25.31 1.88 -19.80
N GLN A 111 -24.60 2.74 -20.55
CA GLN A 111 -24.89 3.07 -21.95
C GLN A 111 -24.42 1.99 -22.93
N GLY A 112 -23.72 0.95 -22.45
CA GLY A 112 -23.24 -0.14 -23.31
C GLY A 112 -22.11 0.26 -24.26
N ILE A 113 -21.29 1.26 -23.89
CA ILE A 113 -20.12 1.67 -24.70
C ILE A 113 -19.19 0.47 -24.91
N SER A 114 -18.91 0.15 -26.18
CA SER A 114 -18.05 -0.98 -26.55
C SER A 114 -16.58 -0.74 -26.15
N ILE A 115 -15.80 -1.81 -26.10
CA ILE A 115 -14.36 -1.69 -25.77
C ILE A 115 -13.62 -0.98 -26.91
N GLU A 116 -14.07 -1.19 -28.14
CA GLU A 116 -13.56 -0.59 -29.36
C GLU A 116 -13.74 0.94 -29.32
N ASP A 117 -14.97 1.40 -29.09
CA ASP A 117 -15.28 2.84 -28.95
C ASP A 117 -14.48 3.48 -27.80
N PHE A 118 -14.28 2.73 -26.71
CA PHE A 118 -13.45 3.18 -25.60
C PHE A 118 -11.98 3.35 -25.99
N LEU A 119 -11.42 2.42 -26.77
CA LEU A 119 -10.00 2.42 -27.13
C LEU A 119 -9.64 3.52 -28.13
N GLU A 120 -10.60 3.94 -28.97
CA GLU A 120 -10.46 5.05 -29.91
C GLU A 120 -10.54 6.42 -29.21
N ASP A 121 -11.35 6.52 -28.14
CA ASP A 121 -11.53 7.77 -27.39
C ASP A 121 -10.38 8.02 -26.40
N GLN A 122 -9.51 8.98 -26.75
CA GLN A 122 -8.38 9.37 -25.90
C GLN A 122 -8.81 9.93 -24.52
N ARG A 123 -9.95 10.62 -24.44
CA ARG A 123 -10.46 11.19 -23.18
C ARG A 123 -10.92 10.08 -22.26
N LYS A 124 -11.77 9.15 -22.73
CA LYS A 124 -12.24 8.00 -21.93
C LYS A 124 -11.07 7.19 -21.41
N ARG A 125 -10.08 6.94 -22.27
CA ARG A 125 -8.85 6.25 -21.89
C ARG A 125 -8.08 6.97 -20.79
N LYS A 126 -7.93 8.29 -20.90
CA LYS A 126 -7.23 9.10 -19.90
C LYS A 126 -7.92 9.00 -18.54
N ILE A 127 -9.25 9.11 -18.51
CA ILE A 127 -10.07 9.02 -17.30
C ILE A 127 -9.88 7.68 -16.58
N VAL A 128 -10.03 6.55 -17.29
CA VAL A 128 -9.82 5.22 -16.69
C VAL A 128 -8.36 5.03 -16.22
N LYS A 129 -7.38 5.52 -16.98
CA LYS A 129 -5.96 5.45 -16.58
C LYS A 129 -5.67 6.25 -15.33
N GLU A 130 -6.24 7.44 -15.19
CA GLU A 130 -6.07 8.32 -14.03
C GLU A 130 -6.75 7.73 -12.79
N ALA A 131 -8.03 7.35 -12.89
CA ALA A 131 -8.77 6.73 -11.79
C ALA A 131 -8.06 5.46 -11.28
N SER A 132 -7.67 4.56 -12.18
CA SER A 132 -6.96 3.33 -11.81
C SER A 132 -5.56 3.58 -11.25
N LYS A 133 -4.87 4.65 -11.68
CA LYS A 133 -3.57 5.04 -11.13
C LYS A 133 -3.70 5.56 -9.71
N THR A 134 -4.73 6.36 -9.44
CA THR A 134 -5.03 6.89 -8.10
C THR A 134 -5.32 5.75 -7.14
N LEU A 135 -6.22 4.83 -7.50
CA LEU A 135 -6.55 3.67 -6.66
C LEU A 135 -5.35 2.73 -6.47
N ASN A 136 -4.51 2.53 -7.49
CA ASN A 136 -3.27 1.77 -7.32
C ASN A 136 -2.29 2.45 -6.35
N ARG A 137 -2.25 3.79 -6.29
CA ARG A 137 -1.42 4.53 -5.34
C ARG A 137 -1.94 4.39 -3.91
N ILE A 138 -3.26 4.44 -3.72
CA ILE A 138 -3.89 4.17 -2.42
C ILE A 138 -3.54 2.74 -1.97
N GLY A 139 -3.63 1.76 -2.88
CA GLY A 139 -3.28 0.38 -2.59
C GLY A 139 -1.83 0.19 -2.20
N TYR A 140 -0.93 1.00 -2.78
CA TYR A 140 0.47 1.00 -2.37
C TYR A 140 0.65 1.49 -0.94
N PHE A 141 -0.11 2.52 -0.50
CA PHE A 141 -0.05 2.99 0.88
C PHE A 141 -0.52 1.93 1.88
N VAL A 142 -1.59 1.19 1.55
CA VAL A 142 -2.05 0.04 2.36
C VAL A 142 -1.00 -1.06 2.40
N TYR A 143 -0.47 -1.47 1.24
CA TYR A 143 0.55 -2.51 1.16
C TYR A 143 1.81 -2.17 1.96
N ARG A 144 2.18 -0.89 2.00
CA ARG A 144 3.34 -0.37 2.75
C ARG A 144 3.04 -0.09 4.22
N GLU A 145 1.81 -0.35 4.67
CA GLU A 145 1.36 -0.15 6.05
C GLU A 145 1.46 1.31 6.52
N PHE A 146 1.44 2.27 5.58
CA PHE A 146 1.28 3.70 5.90
C PHE A 146 -0.17 4.04 6.28
N ILE A 147 -1.09 3.13 6.00
CA ILE A 147 -2.45 3.16 6.49
C ILE A 147 -2.92 1.72 6.71
N GLY A 148 -3.73 1.52 7.75
CA GLY A 148 -4.34 0.22 8.00
C GLY A 148 -5.37 -0.14 6.94
N GLU A 149 -5.46 -1.42 6.57
CA GLU A 149 -6.52 -1.91 5.68
C GLU A 149 -7.92 -1.66 6.24
N TRP A 150 -8.09 -1.66 7.57
CA TRP A 150 -9.35 -1.42 8.27
C TRP A 150 -9.97 -0.08 7.84
N PHE A 151 -9.14 0.97 7.70
CA PHE A 151 -9.62 2.29 7.30
C PHE A 151 -10.22 2.25 5.89
N ILE A 152 -9.54 1.57 4.97
CA ILE A 152 -10.04 1.42 3.60
C ILE A 152 -11.29 0.55 3.56
N GLN A 153 -11.31 -0.50 4.38
CA GLN A 153 -12.44 -1.42 4.48
C GLN A 153 -13.71 -0.72 4.96
N GLU A 154 -13.61 0.05 6.05
CA GLU A 154 -14.75 0.75 6.65
C GLU A 154 -15.22 1.92 5.79
N GLN A 155 -14.30 2.75 5.30
CA GLN A 155 -14.66 4.01 4.65
C GLN A 155 -14.92 3.87 3.15
N TYR A 156 -14.24 2.92 2.48
CA TYR A 156 -14.16 2.92 1.01
C TYR A 156 -14.38 1.56 0.34
N ALA A 157 -14.60 0.46 1.07
CA ALA A 157 -14.68 -0.87 0.44
C ALA A 157 -15.75 -0.95 -0.65
N GLY A 158 -16.94 -0.41 -0.39
CA GLY A 158 -18.03 -0.37 -1.37
C GLY A 158 -17.64 0.42 -2.62
N LEU A 159 -17.09 1.63 -2.44
CA LEU A 159 -16.64 2.48 -3.56
C LEU A 159 -15.54 1.81 -4.39
N ILE A 160 -14.55 1.20 -3.74
CA ILE A 160 -13.44 0.52 -4.40
C ILE A 160 -13.95 -0.67 -5.22
N LEU A 161 -14.78 -1.53 -4.62
CA LEU A 161 -15.34 -2.69 -5.29
C LEU A 161 -16.19 -2.28 -6.49
N ASP A 162 -17.10 -1.34 -6.29
CA ASP A 162 -17.97 -0.78 -7.32
C ASP A 162 -17.18 -0.14 -8.47
N SER A 163 -16.16 0.66 -8.14
CA SER A 163 -15.27 1.26 -9.12
C SER A 163 -14.48 0.21 -9.94
N TYR A 164 -14.04 -0.87 -9.30
CA TYR A 164 -13.34 -1.95 -9.99
C TYR A 164 -14.28 -2.68 -10.93
N LEU A 165 -15.47 -3.03 -10.45
CA LEU A 165 -16.48 -3.68 -11.27
C LEU A 165 -16.79 -2.81 -12.47
N ALA A 166 -17.05 -1.51 -12.31
CA ALA A 166 -17.28 -0.58 -13.42
C ALA A 166 -16.13 -0.57 -14.44
N MET A 167 -14.88 -0.45 -13.97
CA MET A 167 -13.69 -0.31 -14.80
C MET A 167 -13.16 -1.61 -15.42
N LEU A 168 -13.55 -2.78 -14.89
CA LEU A 168 -13.01 -4.10 -15.24
C LEU A 168 -12.79 -4.35 -16.75
N PRO A 169 -13.77 -4.16 -17.65
CA PRO A 169 -13.60 -4.43 -19.09
C PRO A 169 -12.56 -3.51 -19.72
N TYR A 170 -12.56 -2.23 -19.38
CA TYR A 170 -11.62 -1.23 -19.89
C TYR A 170 -10.20 -1.48 -19.38
N LEU A 171 -10.09 -1.88 -18.12
CA LEU A 171 -8.84 -2.27 -17.47
C LEU A 171 -8.22 -3.52 -18.10
N LYS A 172 -9.04 -4.54 -18.36
CA LYS A 172 -8.62 -5.73 -19.09
C LYS A 172 -8.14 -5.37 -20.50
N ALA A 173 -8.88 -4.53 -21.23
CA ALA A 173 -8.47 -4.04 -22.55
C ALA A 173 -7.13 -3.30 -22.53
N PHE A 174 -6.88 -2.48 -21.50
CA PHE A 174 -5.58 -1.84 -21.34
C PHE A 174 -4.46 -2.84 -21.07
N ARG A 175 -4.66 -3.79 -20.17
CA ARG A 175 -3.67 -4.82 -19.90
C ARG A 175 -3.38 -5.61 -21.19
N ASP A 176 -4.42 -6.09 -21.86
CA ASP A 176 -4.27 -6.92 -23.05
C ASP A 176 -3.55 -6.15 -24.16
N SER A 177 -3.86 -4.87 -24.36
CA SER A 177 -3.16 -4.03 -25.35
C SER A 177 -1.71 -3.69 -24.97
N SER A 178 -1.41 -3.41 -23.70
CA SER A 178 -0.07 -2.96 -23.28
C SER A 178 0.90 -4.10 -22.95
N GLU A 179 0.40 -5.18 -22.38
CA GLU A 179 1.20 -6.29 -21.86
C GLU A 179 1.15 -7.50 -22.80
N CYS A 180 -0.03 -7.84 -23.35
CA CYS A 180 -0.23 -9.12 -24.05
C CYS A 180 -0.31 -9.05 -25.57
N LYS A 181 -0.54 -7.88 -26.19
CA LYS A 181 -0.54 -7.67 -27.65
C LYS A 181 0.74 -6.99 -28.15
N LYS A 182 1.89 -7.24 -27.50
CA LYS A 182 3.17 -6.77 -28.04
C LYS A 182 3.46 -7.49 -29.36
N ARG A 183 3.98 -6.76 -30.36
CA ARG A 183 4.26 -7.24 -31.75
C ARG A 183 5.21 -8.46 -31.86
N SER A 184 5.64 -9.04 -30.75
CA SER A 184 6.66 -10.10 -30.68
C SER A 184 6.22 -11.31 -29.87
N LEU A 185 4.92 -11.44 -29.56
CA LEU A 185 4.39 -12.58 -28.79
C LEU A 185 3.62 -13.52 -29.72
N ASN A 186 3.94 -14.81 -29.65
CA ASN A 186 3.22 -15.88 -30.34
C ASN A 186 1.90 -16.18 -29.61
N GLU A 187 0.93 -16.83 -30.25
CA GLU A 187 -0.41 -17.10 -29.67
C GLU A 187 -0.35 -17.77 -28.27
N LYS A 188 0.57 -18.72 -28.07
CA LYS A 188 0.80 -19.37 -26.77
C LYS A 188 1.27 -18.37 -25.70
N GLU A 189 2.14 -17.42 -26.06
CA GLU A 189 2.67 -16.43 -25.13
C GLU A 189 1.64 -15.35 -24.78
N VAL A 190 0.75 -15.02 -25.74
CA VAL A 190 -0.41 -14.15 -25.49
C VAL A 190 -1.33 -14.80 -24.45
N ASP A 191 -1.60 -16.09 -24.56
CA ASP A 191 -2.44 -16.81 -23.61
C ASP A 191 -1.79 -16.99 -22.23
N ILE A 192 -0.47 -17.18 -22.19
CA ILE A 192 0.30 -17.14 -20.93
C ILE A 192 0.22 -15.74 -20.31
N CYS A 193 0.36 -14.68 -21.09
CA CYS A 193 0.27 -13.30 -20.62
C CYS A 193 -1.12 -12.96 -20.07
N LYS A 194 -2.22 -13.43 -20.69
CA LYS A 194 -3.57 -13.23 -20.14
C LYS A 194 -3.78 -13.91 -18.78
N LYS A 195 -2.99 -14.96 -18.50
CA LYS A 195 -2.99 -15.70 -17.24
C LYS A 195 -1.88 -15.25 -16.29
N SER A 196 -1.02 -14.30 -16.66
CA SER A 196 0.06 -13.83 -15.81
C SER A 196 -0.43 -12.83 -14.74
N PRO A 197 0.40 -12.53 -13.73
CA PRO A 197 0.13 -11.44 -12.81
C PRO A 197 0.02 -10.09 -13.53
N TRP A 198 -0.80 -9.20 -13.00
CA TRP A 198 -0.99 -7.86 -13.54
C TRP A 198 -0.13 -6.85 -12.78
N PHE A 199 1.06 -6.60 -13.31
CA PHE A 199 2.08 -5.82 -12.61
C PHE A 199 1.69 -4.35 -12.41
N ILE A 200 1.14 -3.69 -13.45
CA ILE A 200 0.88 -2.23 -13.45
C ILE A 200 -0.19 -1.83 -12.41
N ARG A 201 -1.12 -2.73 -12.09
CA ARG A 201 -2.24 -2.48 -11.16
C ARG A 201 -2.25 -3.43 -9.97
N ARG A 202 -1.13 -4.07 -9.65
CA ARG A 202 -1.01 -5.06 -8.58
C ARG A 202 -1.54 -4.59 -7.21
N PHE A 203 -1.31 -3.31 -6.87
CA PHE A 203 -1.77 -2.77 -5.58
C PHE A 203 -3.24 -2.38 -5.60
N TYR A 204 -3.77 -2.01 -6.77
CA TYR A 204 -5.20 -1.83 -6.91
C TYR A 204 -5.93 -3.19 -6.77
N LEU A 205 -5.39 -4.26 -7.36
CA LEU A 205 -5.95 -5.60 -7.16
C LEU A 205 -5.94 -6.03 -5.69
N LEU A 206 -4.88 -5.71 -4.94
CA LEU A 206 -4.83 -5.89 -3.48
C LEU A 206 -6.01 -5.19 -2.80
N LEU A 207 -6.26 -3.90 -3.11
CA LEU A 207 -7.39 -3.15 -2.54
C LEU A 207 -8.73 -3.81 -2.83
N VAL A 208 -8.91 -4.31 -4.04
CA VAL A 208 -10.18 -4.93 -4.46
C VAL A 208 -10.43 -6.22 -3.67
N VAL A 209 -9.40 -7.05 -3.48
CA VAL A 209 -9.53 -8.29 -2.69
C VAL A 209 -9.92 -7.96 -1.25
N ILE A 210 -9.19 -7.08 -0.55
CA ILE A 210 -9.50 -6.74 0.85
C ILE A 210 -10.89 -6.09 0.98
N SER A 211 -11.29 -5.28 -0.02
CA SER A 211 -12.58 -4.60 -0.03
C SER A 211 -13.72 -5.59 -0.28
N TYR A 212 -13.55 -6.53 -1.21
CA TYR A 212 -14.51 -7.59 -1.48
C TYR A 212 -14.75 -8.45 -0.23
N HIS A 213 -13.66 -8.94 0.41
CA HIS A 213 -13.77 -9.80 1.59
C HIS A 213 -14.50 -9.09 2.74
N TYR A 214 -14.16 -7.82 3.01
CA TYR A 214 -14.83 -7.07 4.06
C TYR A 214 -16.28 -6.73 3.70
N PHE A 215 -16.51 -6.16 2.52
CA PHE A 215 -17.81 -5.63 2.13
C PHE A 215 -18.84 -6.75 1.96
N CYS A 216 -18.48 -7.86 1.32
CA CYS A 216 -19.41 -8.97 1.11
C CYS A 216 -19.66 -9.80 2.37
N LYS A 217 -18.73 -9.81 3.34
CA LYS A 217 -18.93 -10.42 4.66
C LYS A 217 -19.86 -9.59 5.53
N ASN A 218 -19.64 -8.28 5.62
CA ASN A 218 -20.38 -7.41 6.53
C ASN A 218 -21.69 -6.85 5.93
N PHE A 219 -21.74 -6.70 4.61
CA PHE A 219 -22.86 -6.10 3.86
C PHE A 219 -23.29 -6.99 2.68
N PRO A 220 -23.70 -8.25 2.91
CA PRO A 220 -23.94 -9.23 1.85
C PRO A 220 -25.06 -8.81 0.87
N ALA A 221 -26.11 -8.17 1.36
CA ALA A 221 -27.22 -7.70 0.52
C ALA A 221 -26.75 -6.59 -0.44
N GLN A 222 -25.99 -5.62 0.07
CA GLN A 222 -25.41 -4.53 -0.72
C GLN A 222 -24.36 -5.05 -1.70
N CYS A 223 -23.50 -5.99 -1.28
CA CYS A 223 -22.56 -6.65 -2.18
C CYS A 223 -23.31 -7.32 -3.35
N LYS A 224 -24.33 -8.13 -3.06
CA LYS A 224 -25.14 -8.77 -4.11
C LYS A 224 -25.78 -7.74 -5.06
N ALA A 225 -26.31 -6.64 -4.52
CA ALA A 225 -26.89 -5.57 -5.33
C ALA A 225 -25.87 -4.92 -6.28
N ILE A 226 -24.66 -4.64 -5.80
CA ILE A 226 -23.58 -4.07 -6.63
C ILE A 226 -23.24 -5.02 -7.79
N PHE A 227 -22.98 -6.30 -7.51
CA PHE A 227 -22.66 -7.29 -8.55
C PHE A 227 -23.80 -7.47 -9.56
N ASN A 228 -25.05 -7.51 -9.08
CA ASN A 228 -26.24 -7.59 -9.94
C ASN A 228 -26.37 -6.39 -10.88
N SER A 229 -26.02 -5.17 -10.42
CA SER A 229 -26.05 -3.97 -11.26
C SER A 229 -25.12 -4.08 -12.49
N TYR A 230 -24.09 -4.92 -12.38
CA TYR A 230 -23.15 -5.22 -13.45
C TYR A 230 -23.40 -6.56 -14.16
N LYS A 231 -24.50 -7.27 -13.84
CA LYS A 231 -24.84 -8.61 -14.35
C LYS A 231 -23.74 -9.64 -14.06
N LEU A 232 -23.13 -9.58 -12.89
CA LEU A 232 -22.06 -10.47 -12.45
C LEU A 232 -22.49 -11.28 -11.22
N GLU A 233 -21.90 -12.46 -11.03
CA GLU A 233 -22.05 -13.22 -9.79
C GLU A 233 -21.23 -12.59 -8.66
N PRO A 234 -21.71 -12.61 -7.40
CA PRO A 234 -21.01 -12.09 -6.24
C PRO A 234 -19.88 -13.02 -5.79
N LYS A 235 -18.88 -13.19 -6.65
CA LYS A 235 -17.63 -13.92 -6.40
C LYS A 235 -16.46 -12.92 -6.44
N ASN A 236 -15.32 -13.32 -5.87
CA ASN A 236 -14.12 -12.47 -5.88
C ASN A 236 -13.79 -12.08 -7.34
N PRO A 237 -13.86 -10.78 -7.70
CA PRO A 237 -13.76 -10.37 -9.09
C PRO A 237 -12.32 -10.33 -9.58
N VAL A 238 -11.34 -10.59 -8.70
CA VAL A 238 -9.91 -10.65 -9.01
C VAL A 238 -9.46 -12.11 -9.08
N PRO A 239 -9.12 -12.63 -10.27
CA PRO A 239 -8.52 -13.95 -10.41
C PRO A 239 -7.19 -14.03 -9.66
N GLU A 240 -6.95 -15.11 -8.93
CA GLU A 240 -5.69 -15.31 -8.21
C GLU A 240 -4.46 -15.25 -9.13
N GLN A 241 -4.60 -15.65 -10.39
CA GLN A 241 -3.49 -15.63 -11.34
C GLN A 241 -3.04 -14.18 -11.65
N TRP A 242 -3.92 -13.19 -11.50
CA TRP A 242 -3.59 -11.78 -11.72
C TRP A 242 -2.83 -11.15 -10.56
N LEU A 243 -2.78 -11.81 -9.41
CA LEU A 243 -2.06 -11.31 -8.24
C LEU A 243 -0.57 -11.67 -8.32
N GLU A 244 0.28 -10.66 -8.16
CA GLU A 244 1.73 -10.82 -8.01
C GLU A 244 2.08 -11.60 -6.74
N ASN A 245 3.24 -12.29 -6.75
CA ASN A 245 3.64 -13.16 -5.65
C ASN A 245 3.82 -12.43 -4.31
N ASP A 246 4.28 -11.18 -4.33
CA ASP A 246 4.42 -10.33 -3.15
C ASP A 246 3.06 -9.97 -2.54
N VAL A 247 2.11 -9.57 -3.38
CA VAL A 247 0.71 -9.29 -3.01
C VAL A 247 0.01 -10.54 -2.49
N LYS A 248 0.18 -11.70 -3.15
CA LYS A 248 -0.36 -12.99 -2.67
C LYS A 248 0.14 -13.31 -1.27
N ARG A 249 1.45 -13.19 -1.04
CA ARG A 249 2.04 -13.46 0.29
C ARG A 249 1.53 -12.48 1.34
N TRP A 250 1.29 -11.22 0.95
CA TRP A 250 0.72 -10.23 1.85
C TRP A 250 -0.73 -10.58 2.22
N LEU A 251 -1.57 -10.91 1.23
CA LEU A 251 -2.97 -11.29 1.41
C LEU A 251 -3.13 -12.58 2.24
N LYS A 252 -2.31 -13.61 1.97
CA LYS A 252 -2.29 -14.86 2.74
C LYS A 252 -1.94 -14.64 4.21
N ARG A 253 -0.91 -13.82 4.49
CA ARG A 253 -0.51 -13.49 5.87
C ARG A 253 -1.62 -12.81 6.67
N ARG A 254 -2.57 -12.16 5.99
CA ARG A 254 -3.69 -11.45 6.60
C ARG A 254 -5.03 -12.19 6.45
N GLY A 255 -5.03 -13.41 5.92
CA GLY A 255 -6.22 -14.29 5.87
C GLY A 255 -7.23 -13.98 4.75
N TYR A 256 -6.80 -13.32 3.67
CA TYR A 256 -7.67 -13.02 2.52
C TYR A 256 -7.58 -14.04 1.38
N LEU A 257 -6.60 -14.94 1.41
CA LEU A 257 -6.34 -16.00 0.42
C LEU A 257 -5.92 -17.29 1.11
#